data_AF-A0A5S4WV65-F1
#
_entry.id   AF-A0A5S4WV65-F1
#
_cell.length_a   1.000
_cell.length_b   1.000
_cell.length_c   1.000
_cell.angle_alpha   90.00
_cell.angle_beta   90.00
_cell.angle_gamma   90.00
#
_symmetry.space_group_name_H-M   'P 1'
#
loop_
_entity.id
_entity.type
_entity.pdbx_description
1 polymer ?
#
loop_
_entity_poly.entity_id
_entity_poly.type
_entity_poly.pdbx_seq_one_letter_code
_entity_poly.pdbx_strand_id
1 'polypeptide(L)'
;MTFEGHELGRLRQSTSTILLALLWVHVPIAVVIALALGADWIVPASFMMAMALAAILSWRVGGNGLSTRLVFAVALMAGASMFVFQFAGHPWQVDMHMYFFAALATLVAYCDYRAISPA
;
A
#
# COMPACT_ATOMS: atom_id res chain seq x y z
N MET A 1 -11.92 -29.27 -2.42
CA MET A 1 -10.62 -28.58 -2.66
C MET A 1 -10.64 -27.59 -3.83
N THR A 2 -11.50 -27.72 -4.86
CA THR A 2 -11.58 -26.71 -5.95
C THR A 2 -12.34 -25.44 -5.56
N PHE A 3 -13.35 -25.55 -4.69
CA PHE A 3 -14.19 -24.43 -4.24
C PHE A 3 -13.38 -23.37 -3.46
N GLU A 4 -12.56 -23.80 -2.50
CA GLU A 4 -11.69 -22.91 -1.69
C GLU A 4 -10.66 -22.15 -2.54
N GLY A 5 -10.09 -22.80 -3.56
CA GLY A 5 -9.11 -22.16 -4.46
C GLY A 5 -9.70 -20.98 -5.25
N HIS A 6 -10.96 -21.11 -5.69
CA HIS A 6 -11.66 -20.03 -6.41
C HIS A 6 -12.05 -18.87 -5.48
N GLU A 7 -12.48 -19.16 -4.26
CA GLU A 7 -12.81 -18.12 -3.27
C GLU A 7 -11.57 -17.30 -2.85
N LEU A 8 -10.43 -17.97 -2.64
CA LEU A 8 -9.15 -17.31 -2.37
C LEU A 8 -8.68 -16.43 -3.53
N GLY A 9 -8.87 -16.89 -4.77
CA GLY A 9 -8.58 -16.09 -5.97
C GLY A 9 -9.43 -14.83 -6.05
N ARG A 10 -10.74 -14.94 -5.75
CA ARG A 10 -11.66 -13.80 -5.71
C ARG A 10 -11.32 -12.81 -4.60
N LEU A 11 -10.99 -13.30 -3.40
CA LEU A 11 -10.53 -12.47 -2.28
C LEU A 11 -9.30 -11.66 -2.67
N ARG A 12 -8.26 -12.31 -3.23
CA ARG A 12 -7.04 -11.64 -3.69
C ARG A 12 -7.30 -10.57 -4.74
N GLN A 13 -8.26 -10.80 -5.64
CA GLN A 13 -8.64 -9.81 -6.66
C GLN A 13 -9.34 -8.60 -6.05
N SER A 14 -10.21 -8.83 -5.08
CA SER A 14 -10.85 -7.76 -4.32
C SER A 14 -9.84 -6.98 -3.51
N THR A 15 -8.93 -7.66 -2.79
CA THR A 15 -7.85 -7.04 -2.02
C THR A 15 -6.96 -6.16 -2.89
N SER A 16 -6.49 -6.64 -4.05
CA SER A 16 -5.69 -5.81 -4.97
C SER A 16 -6.45 -4.57 -5.46
N THR A 17 -7.75 -4.67 -5.67
CA THR A 17 -8.57 -3.52 -6.09
C THR A 17 -8.69 -2.49 -4.97
N ILE A 18 -8.95 -2.94 -3.74
CA ILE A 18 -9.05 -2.09 -2.55
C ILE A 18 -7.71 -1.41 -2.26
N LEU A 19 -6.61 -2.16 -2.29
CA LEU A 19 -5.27 -1.62 -2.05
C LEU A 19 -4.83 -0.67 -3.17
N LEU A 20 -5.25 -0.91 -4.41
CA LEU A 20 -4.98 0.04 -5.50
C LEU A 20 -5.69 1.36 -5.25
N ALA A 21 -6.98 1.32 -4.88
CA ALA A 21 -7.73 2.52 -4.52
C ALA A 21 -7.07 3.23 -3.33
N LEU A 22 -6.63 2.48 -2.32
CA LEU A 22 -5.92 3.01 -1.16
C LEU A 22 -4.62 3.73 -1.58
N LEU A 23 -3.78 3.11 -2.43
CA LEU A 23 -2.55 3.72 -2.96
C LEU A 23 -2.83 5.02 -3.73
N TRP A 24 -3.88 5.04 -4.55
CA TRP A 24 -4.27 6.25 -5.26
C TRP A 24 -4.74 7.35 -4.32
N VAL A 25 -5.42 7.02 -3.23
CA VAL A 25 -5.84 7.96 -2.18
C VAL A 25 -4.64 8.50 -1.40
N HIS A 26 -3.54 7.77 -1.28
CA HIS A 26 -2.32 8.29 -0.63
C HIS A 26 -1.72 9.49 -1.37
N VAL A 27 -1.88 9.58 -2.69
CA VAL A 27 -1.35 10.68 -3.51
C VAL A 27 -1.94 12.05 -3.11
N PRO A 28 -3.27 12.28 -3.17
CA PRO A 28 -3.84 13.55 -2.74
C PRO A 28 -3.65 13.80 -1.24
N ILE A 29 -3.68 12.76 -0.41
CA ILE A 29 -3.43 12.90 1.03
C ILE A 29 -2.01 13.43 1.28
N ALA A 30 -1.01 12.93 0.55
CA ALA A 30 0.36 13.41 0.68
C ALA A 30 0.50 14.88 0.30
N VAL A 31 -0.22 15.34 -0.74
CA VAL A 31 -0.27 16.76 -1.11
C VAL A 31 -0.92 17.58 0.01
N VAL A 32 -2.06 17.13 0.53
CA VAL A 32 -2.77 17.83 1.61
C VAL A 32 -1.91 17.95 2.87
N ILE A 33 -1.19 16.89 3.26
CA ILE A 33 -0.27 16.91 4.40
C ILE A 33 0.85 17.93 4.17
N ALA A 34 1.54 17.86 3.03
CA ALA A 34 2.63 18.78 2.72
C ALA A 34 2.17 20.25 2.74
N LEU A 35 1.00 20.55 2.15
CA LEU A 35 0.41 21.89 2.19
C LEU A 35 0.03 22.33 3.61
N ALA A 36 -0.55 21.43 4.42
CA ALA A 36 -0.92 21.74 5.81
C ALA A 36 0.29 22.00 6.71
N LEU A 37 1.42 21.35 6.43
CA LEU A 37 2.68 21.51 7.15
C LEU A 37 3.56 22.64 6.59
N GLY A 38 3.15 23.30 5.49
CA GLY A 38 3.94 24.35 4.82
C GLY A 38 5.24 23.83 4.18
N ALA A 39 5.29 22.55 3.83
CA ALA A 39 6.44 21.87 3.23
C ALA A 39 6.28 21.69 1.70
N ASP A 40 7.35 21.27 1.03
CA ASP A 40 7.31 20.95 -0.39
C ASP A 40 6.51 19.66 -0.63
N TRP A 41 5.52 19.74 -1.53
CA TRP A 41 4.64 18.64 -1.89
C TRP A 41 5.15 17.81 -3.08
N ILE A 42 6.12 18.29 -3.85
CA ILE A 42 6.54 17.66 -5.11
C ILE A 42 7.15 16.27 -4.84
N VAL A 43 8.06 16.19 -3.87
CA VAL A 43 8.72 14.93 -3.49
C VAL A 43 7.71 13.89 -2.98
N PRO A 44 6.88 14.16 -1.95
CA PRO A 44 5.90 13.18 -1.49
C PRO A 44 4.87 12.82 -2.56
N ALA A 45 4.37 13.77 -3.35
CA ALA A 45 3.39 13.48 -4.38
C ALA A 45 3.96 12.61 -5.52
N SER A 46 5.15 12.95 -6.03
CA SER A 46 5.79 12.18 -7.10
C SER A 46 6.18 10.77 -6.65
N PHE A 47 6.65 10.62 -5.40
CA PHE A 47 6.96 9.30 -4.82
C PHE A 47 5.70 8.43 -4.68
N MET A 48 4.62 8.98 -4.12
CA MET A 48 3.34 8.26 -4.00
C MET A 48 2.77 7.88 -5.37
N MET A 49 2.86 8.80 -6.33
CA MET A 49 2.45 8.54 -7.71
C MET A 49 3.24 7.40 -8.33
N ALA A 50 4.57 7.39 -8.15
CA ALA A 50 5.42 6.31 -8.66
C ALA A 50 5.04 4.95 -8.06
N MET A 51 4.73 4.88 -6.76
CA MET A 51 4.28 3.66 -6.10
C MET A 51 2.92 3.17 -6.63
N ALA A 52 1.95 4.08 -6.79
CA ALA A 52 0.65 3.75 -7.37
C ALA A 52 0.75 3.25 -8.82
N LEU A 53 1.63 3.88 -9.62
CA LEU A 53 1.91 3.46 -11.00
C LEU A 53 2.64 2.11 -11.06
N ALA A 54 3.58 1.85 -10.15
CA ALA A 54 4.25 0.55 -10.06
C ALA A 54 3.23 -0.57 -9.76
N ALA A 55 2.31 -0.33 -8.83
CA ALA A 55 1.24 -1.27 -8.48
C ALA A 55 0.29 -1.53 -9.66
N ILE A 56 -0.17 -0.47 -10.36
CA ILE A 56 -1.10 -0.64 -11.49
C ILE A 56 -0.42 -1.35 -12.67
N LEU A 57 0.85 -1.04 -12.95
CA LEU A 57 1.61 -1.68 -14.02
C LEU A 57 1.84 -3.16 -13.71
N SER A 58 2.22 -3.47 -12.47
CA SER A 58 2.40 -4.85 -12.01
C SER A 58 1.10 -5.67 -12.15
N TRP A 59 -0.05 -5.06 -11.85
CA TRP A 59 -1.34 -5.73 -11.99
C TRP A 59 -1.74 -5.92 -13.46
N ARG A 60 -1.47 -4.94 -14.33
CA ARG A 60 -1.77 -5.00 -15.78
C ARG A 60 -0.91 -6.04 -16.51
N VAL A 61 0.36 -6.18 -16.14
CA VAL A 61 1.32 -7.06 -16.81
C VAL A 61 1.31 -8.47 -16.21
N GLY A 62 1.32 -8.58 -14.88
CA GLY A 62 1.49 -9.84 -14.17
C GLY A 62 0.20 -10.49 -13.67
N GLY A 63 -0.96 -9.85 -13.88
CA GLY A 63 -2.23 -10.29 -13.30
C GLY A 63 -2.19 -10.23 -11.78
N ASN A 64 -2.78 -11.21 -11.10
CA ASN A 64 -2.84 -11.25 -9.62
C ASN A 64 -1.90 -12.30 -9.00
N GLY A 65 -0.72 -12.45 -9.61
CA GLY A 65 0.33 -13.37 -9.16
C GLY A 65 1.01 -12.91 -7.87
N LEU A 66 1.93 -13.74 -7.36
CA LEU A 66 2.72 -13.42 -6.16
C LEU A 66 3.53 -12.12 -6.32
N SER A 67 4.12 -11.91 -7.50
CA SER A 67 4.89 -10.70 -7.81
C SER A 67 4.05 -9.42 -7.60
N THR A 68 2.81 -9.41 -8.10
CA THR A 68 1.90 -8.28 -7.92
C THR A 68 1.59 -8.04 -6.45
N ARG A 69 1.32 -9.09 -5.67
CA ARG A 69 1.07 -8.94 -4.23
C ARG A 69 2.26 -8.33 -3.49
N LEU A 70 3.49 -8.73 -3.84
CA LEU A 70 4.71 -8.17 -3.27
C LEU A 70 4.90 -6.70 -3.68
N VAL A 71 4.63 -6.33 -4.94
CA VAL A 71 4.71 -4.93 -5.38
C VAL A 71 3.70 -4.07 -4.62
N PHE A 72 2.47 -4.55 -4.43
CA PHE A 72 1.46 -3.84 -3.64
C PHE A 72 1.87 -3.68 -2.18
N ALA A 73 2.45 -4.72 -1.56
CA ALA A 73 2.97 -4.66 -0.21
C ALA A 73 4.07 -3.60 -0.08
N VAL A 74 5.06 -3.63 -0.97
CA VAL A 74 6.15 -2.64 -0.98
C VAL A 74 5.60 -1.23 -1.22
N ALA A 75 4.73 -1.04 -2.20
CA ALA A 75 4.14 0.25 -2.52
C ALA A 75 3.38 0.84 -1.32
N LEU A 76 2.58 0.02 -0.63
CA LEU A 76 1.80 0.46 0.52
C LEU A 76 2.71 0.84 1.70
N MET A 77 3.68 -0.01 2.02
CA MET A 77 4.59 0.26 3.14
C MET A 77 5.51 1.44 2.85
N ALA A 78 5.95 1.60 1.60
CA ALA A 78 6.70 2.78 1.16
C ALA A 78 5.86 4.06 1.31
N GLY A 79 4.58 4.03 0.92
CA GLY A 79 3.66 5.15 1.12
C GLY A 79 3.46 5.49 2.59
N ALA A 80 3.22 4.50 3.45
CA ALA A 80 3.09 4.72 4.89
C ALA A 80 4.36 5.32 5.51
N SER A 81 5.55 4.83 5.11
CA SER A 81 6.84 5.41 5.53
C SER A 81 6.99 6.87 5.10
N MET A 82 6.51 7.23 3.91
CA MET A 82 6.57 8.62 3.44
C MET A 82 5.64 9.54 4.23
N PHE A 83 4.53 9.04 4.81
CA PHE A 83 3.76 9.82 5.78
C PHE A 83 4.51 10.02 7.09
N VAL A 84 5.16 8.98 7.63
CA VAL A 84 6.02 9.13 8.83
C VAL A 84 7.11 10.17 8.58
N PHE A 85 7.69 10.20 7.38
CA PHE A 85 8.68 11.19 6.98
C PHE A 85 8.10 12.61 6.91
N GLN A 86 6.92 12.81 6.32
CA GLN A 86 6.30 14.13 6.23
C GLN A 86 6.01 14.75 7.61
N PHE A 87 5.73 13.92 8.61
CA PHE A 87 5.52 14.37 9.99
C PHE A 87 6.79 14.32 10.85
N ALA A 88 7.99 14.19 10.27
CA ALA A 88 9.23 14.15 11.03
C ALA A 88 9.41 15.39 11.91
N GLY A 89 9.51 15.19 13.23
CA GLY A 89 9.61 16.28 14.21
C GLY A 89 8.28 16.94 14.59
N HIS A 90 7.15 16.49 14.02
CA HIS A 90 5.81 16.94 14.40
C HIS A 90 5.21 16.04 15.50
N PRO A 91 4.41 16.57 16.45
CA PRO A 91 3.77 15.76 17.49
C PRO A 91 2.93 14.58 16.95
N TRP A 92 2.30 14.77 15.78
CA TRP A 92 1.50 13.72 15.11
C TRP A 92 2.33 12.62 14.42
N GLN A 93 3.66 12.65 14.52
CA GLN A 93 4.50 11.61 13.95
C GLN A 93 4.19 10.24 14.57
N VAL A 94 3.84 10.18 15.85
CA VAL A 94 3.48 8.93 16.54
C VAL A 94 2.22 8.30 15.95
N ASP A 95 1.23 9.12 15.57
CA ASP A 95 0.00 8.65 14.92
C ASP A 95 0.31 8.05 13.55
N MET A 96 1.28 8.60 12.82
CA MET A 96 1.72 8.04 11.54
C MET A 96 2.47 6.72 11.70
N HIS A 97 3.19 6.50 12.81
CA HIS A 97 3.75 5.18 13.10
C HIS A 97 2.64 4.14 13.35
N MET A 98 1.56 4.53 14.03
CA MET A 98 0.39 3.65 14.18
C MET A 98 -0.27 3.36 12.82
N TYR A 99 -0.36 4.37 11.94
CA TYR A 99 -0.83 4.18 10.57
C TYR A 99 0.04 3.19 9.79
N PHE A 100 1.36 3.24 9.94
CA PHE A 100 2.27 2.26 9.33
C PHE A 100 1.94 0.82 9.74
N PHE A 101 1.71 0.57 11.03
CA PHE A 101 1.31 -0.76 11.50
C PHE A 101 -0.10 -1.15 11.04
N ALA A 102 -1.03 -0.20 10.98
CA ALA A 102 -2.37 -0.44 10.44
C ALA A 102 -2.30 -0.83 8.95
N ALA A 103 -1.52 -0.12 8.15
CA ALA A 103 -1.29 -0.43 6.74
C ALA A 103 -0.65 -1.83 6.59
N LEU A 104 0.34 -2.16 7.41
CA LEU A 104 0.97 -3.48 7.43
C LEU A 104 -0.06 -4.59 7.74
N ALA A 105 -0.95 -4.35 8.70
CA ALA A 105 -2.01 -5.29 9.05
C ALA A 105 -2.99 -5.54 7.88
N THR A 106 -3.29 -4.52 7.06
CA THR A 106 -4.16 -4.72 5.89
C THR A 106 -3.57 -5.69 4.86
N LEU A 107 -2.24 -5.83 4.79
CA LEU A 107 -1.60 -6.78 3.86
C LEU A 107 -1.91 -8.24 4.18
N VAL A 108 -2.32 -8.55 5.43
CA VAL A 108 -2.80 -9.88 5.81
C VAL A 108 -4.03 -10.30 4.99
N ALA A 109 -4.82 -9.34 4.48
CA ALA A 109 -5.98 -9.62 3.63
C ALA A 109 -5.65 -10.30 2.29
N TYR A 110 -4.37 -10.40 1.91
CA TYR A 110 -3.97 -11.25 0.77
C TYR A 110 -4.10 -12.75 1.05
N CYS A 111 -4.35 -13.14 2.31
CA CYS A 111 -4.54 -14.52 2.76
C CYS A 111 -3.50 -15.47 2.14
N ASP A 112 -2.24 -15.04 2.11
CA ASP A 112 -1.14 -15.83 1.59
C ASP A 112 -0.47 -16.55 2.75
N TYR A 113 -1.01 -17.72 3.10
CA TYR A 113 -0.43 -18.59 4.13
C TYR A 113 1.02 -18.99 3.82
N ARG A 114 1.46 -18.87 2.56
CA ARG A 114 2.87 -19.09 2.16
C ARG A 114 3.85 -18.08 2.75
N ALA A 115 3.37 -16.93 3.24
CA ALA A 115 4.19 -16.03 4.06
C ALA A 115 4.42 -16.58 5.48
N ILE A 116 3.64 -17.58 5.92
CA ILE A 116 3.61 -18.12 7.29
C ILE A 116 3.98 -19.61 7.36
N SER A 117 3.76 -20.37 6.29
CA SER A 117 4.01 -21.81 6.22
C SER A 117 5.29 -22.09 5.43
N PRO A 118 6.37 -22.55 6.08
CA PRO A 118 7.46 -23.21 5.37
C PRO A 118 6.96 -24.61 5.00
N ALA A 119 6.56 -24.81 3.74
CA ALA A 119 6.33 -26.13 3.15
C ALA A 119 6.68 -26.10 1.66
#